data_AF-A0A0J7K9I9-F1
#
_entry.id   AF-A0A0J7K9I9-F1
#
_cell.length_a   1.000
_cell.length_b   1.000
_cell.length_c   1.000
_cell.angle_alpha   90.00
_cell.angle_beta   90.00
_cell.angle_gamma   90.00
#
_symmetry.space_group_name_H-M   'P 1'
#
loop_
_entity.id
_entity.type
_entity.pdbx_description
1 polymer ?
#
loop_
_entity_poly.entity_id
_entity_poly.type
_entity_poly.pdbx_seq_one_letter_code
_entity_poly.pdbx_strand_id
1 'polypeptide(L)'
;MIKVPKLGLMLVGWGGNNGSTITAALIANKLKLTWETKEGEKIANWYGSLTQASTVRLGRKSKGGDIYVPISSMLPMVNPDDIEIDGWDISDVNLADAMTRAKVLDVNLQIQLQPYMMHMQPRKSIYYSDFIASNQGKRANNVIMGTKAEQLNKIRNDIVEFKTTKGLDQVIVLWTANTERFSEIITGVNDTADNLLKAINEDHSEISPSTMFAVAAALEGQNR
;
A
#
# COMPACT_ATOMS: atom_id res chain seq x y z
N MET A 1 -10.23 -3.85 27.38
CA MET A 1 -10.51 -3.87 25.92
C MET A 1 -9.18 -4.06 25.21
N ILE A 2 -9.13 -4.91 24.18
CA ILE A 2 -7.93 -5.07 23.34
C ILE A 2 -7.73 -3.76 22.57
N LYS A 3 -6.57 -3.12 22.71
CA LYS A 3 -6.24 -1.88 21.98
C LYS A 3 -5.99 -2.22 20.51
N VAL A 4 -6.78 -1.63 19.61
CA VAL A 4 -6.52 -1.65 18.17
C VAL A 4 -5.41 -0.63 17.86
N PRO A 5 -4.34 -0.99 17.12
CA PRO A 5 -3.23 -0.08 16.88
C PRO A 5 -3.63 1.04 15.91
N LYS A 6 -3.07 2.25 16.11
CA LYS A 6 -3.09 3.28 15.07
C LYS A 6 -2.23 2.81 13.90
N LEU A 7 -2.87 2.53 12.77
CA LEU A 7 -2.25 1.85 11.63
C LEU A 7 -1.84 2.83 10.54
N GLY A 8 -0.59 2.71 10.10
CA GLY A 8 -0.13 3.24 8.82
C GLY A 8 0.00 2.16 7.76
N LEU A 9 -0.38 2.47 6.53
CA LEU A 9 -0.18 1.65 5.35
C LEU A 9 0.76 2.39 4.39
N MET A 10 1.91 1.78 4.08
CA MET A 10 2.81 2.28 3.06
C MET A 10 2.77 1.40 1.81
N LEU A 11 2.42 1.99 0.68
CA LEU A 11 2.28 1.27 -0.59
C LEU A 11 3.52 1.44 -1.47
N VAL A 12 4.10 0.34 -1.93
CA VAL A 12 5.06 0.39 -3.05
C VAL A 12 4.25 0.35 -4.34
N GLY A 13 4.45 1.35 -5.21
CA GLY A 13 3.58 1.58 -6.38
C GLY A 13 2.33 2.41 -6.05
N TRP A 14 2.45 3.36 -5.11
CA TRP A 14 1.32 4.13 -4.60
C TRP A 14 0.60 4.95 -5.70
N GLY A 15 1.33 5.45 -6.68
CA GLY A 15 0.76 6.16 -7.85
C GLY A 15 0.16 5.23 -8.91
N GLY A 16 0.20 3.91 -8.73
CA GLY A 16 -0.46 2.96 -9.63
C GLY A 16 -1.99 2.99 -9.51
N ASN A 17 -2.67 2.24 -10.38
CA ASN A 17 -4.14 2.18 -10.40
C ASN A 17 -4.70 1.75 -9.03
N ASN A 18 -4.12 0.71 -8.42
CA ASN A 18 -4.56 0.21 -7.12
C ASN A 18 -4.27 1.22 -6.01
N GLY A 19 -3.07 1.79 -5.99
CA GLY A 19 -2.64 2.73 -4.95
C GLY A 19 -3.46 4.02 -4.94
N SER A 20 -3.76 4.59 -6.12
CA SER A 20 -4.63 5.76 -6.21
C SER A 20 -6.08 5.43 -5.87
N THR A 21 -6.58 4.27 -6.30
CA THR A 21 -7.96 3.84 -6.01
C THR A 21 -8.19 3.56 -4.53
N ILE A 22 -7.27 2.88 -3.83
CA ILE A 22 -7.45 2.62 -2.39
C ILE A 22 -7.34 3.91 -1.57
N THR A 23 -6.46 4.84 -1.97
CA THR A 23 -6.36 6.17 -1.36
C THR A 23 -7.66 6.94 -1.49
N ALA A 24 -8.21 6.97 -2.71
CA ALA A 24 -9.51 7.58 -2.99
C ALA A 24 -10.64 6.91 -2.20
N ALA A 25 -10.66 5.58 -2.10
CA ALA A 25 -11.68 4.84 -1.36
C ALA A 25 -11.65 5.16 0.14
N LEU A 26 -10.46 5.26 0.75
CA LEU A 26 -10.29 5.65 2.15
C LEU A 26 -10.85 7.06 2.41
N ILE A 27 -10.48 8.03 1.57
CA ILE A 27 -10.95 9.43 1.70
C ILE A 27 -12.46 9.50 1.49
N ALA A 28 -12.97 8.88 0.42
CA ALA A 28 -14.38 8.92 0.06
C ALA A 28 -15.27 8.31 1.15
N ASN A 29 -14.89 7.15 1.71
CA ASN A 29 -15.63 6.50 2.79
C ASN A 29 -15.57 7.33 4.09
N LYS A 30 -14.38 7.82 4.46
CA LYS A 30 -14.19 8.67 5.64
C LYS A 30 -15.03 9.95 5.60
N LEU A 31 -15.10 10.59 4.44
CA LEU A 31 -15.90 11.80 4.21
C LEU A 31 -17.37 11.51 3.89
N LYS A 32 -17.75 10.22 3.76
CA LYS A 32 -19.10 9.77 3.40
C LYS A 32 -19.60 10.41 2.11
N LEU A 33 -18.73 10.49 1.10
CA LEU A 33 -19.05 11.15 -0.15
C LEU A 33 -20.18 10.43 -0.89
N THR A 34 -21.01 11.23 -1.54
CA THR A 34 -21.96 10.78 -2.56
C THR A 34 -21.65 11.46 -3.88
N TRP A 35 -22.00 10.81 -4.99
CA TRP A 35 -21.83 11.40 -6.31
C TRP A 35 -22.93 10.91 -7.26
N GLU A 36 -23.35 11.79 -8.16
CA GLU A 36 -24.29 11.43 -9.21
C GLU A 36 -23.59 10.60 -10.29
N THR A 37 -24.27 9.56 -10.75
CA THR A 37 -23.92 8.77 -11.93
C THR A 37 -25.11 8.78 -12.89
N LYS A 38 -24.94 8.20 -14.08
CA LYS A 38 -26.05 8.05 -15.05
C LYS A 38 -27.18 7.19 -14.49
N GLU A 39 -26.88 6.35 -13.51
CA GLU A 39 -27.81 5.45 -12.82
C GLU A 39 -28.33 6.01 -11.48
N GLY A 40 -28.10 7.31 -11.22
CA GLY A 40 -28.50 7.99 -10.00
C GLY A 40 -27.37 8.19 -8.99
N GLU A 41 -27.71 8.67 -7.80
CA GLU A 41 -26.74 8.90 -6.73
C GLU A 41 -26.10 7.59 -6.24
N LYS A 42 -24.79 7.62 -6.02
CA LYS A 42 -24.00 6.57 -5.36
C LYS A 42 -23.42 7.10 -4.07
N ILE A 43 -23.22 6.19 -3.11
CA ILE A 43 -22.61 6.47 -1.81
C ILE A 43 -21.33 5.65 -1.70
N ALA A 44 -20.26 6.27 -1.19
CA ALA A 44 -19.02 5.57 -0.88
C ALA A 44 -19.27 4.36 0.03
N ASN A 45 -18.66 3.23 -0.30
CA ASN A 45 -18.81 1.98 0.45
C ASN A 45 -17.56 1.10 0.31
N TRP A 46 -17.58 -0.04 1.02
CA TRP A 46 -16.53 -1.05 0.99
C TRP A 46 -16.98 -2.35 0.30
N TYR A 47 -17.87 -2.29 -0.69
CA TYR A 47 -18.28 -3.49 -1.43
C TYR A 47 -17.08 -4.17 -2.10
N GLY A 48 -17.10 -5.50 -2.11
CA GLY A 48 -15.96 -6.32 -2.52
C GLY A 48 -14.94 -6.61 -1.41
N SER A 49 -14.96 -5.86 -0.30
CA SER A 49 -14.15 -6.19 0.87
C SER A 49 -14.79 -7.30 1.70
N LEU A 50 -14.09 -8.43 1.84
CA LEU A 50 -14.55 -9.52 2.70
C LEU A 50 -14.75 -9.05 4.15
N THR A 51 -13.80 -8.27 4.69
CA THR A 51 -13.85 -7.87 6.10
C THR A 51 -14.95 -6.85 6.39
N GLN A 52 -15.22 -5.94 5.45
CA GLN A 52 -16.16 -4.83 5.67
C GLN A 52 -17.58 -5.10 5.15
N ALA A 53 -17.74 -5.95 4.13
CA ALA A 53 -19.01 -6.16 3.45
C ALA A 53 -19.53 -7.61 3.49
N SER A 54 -18.90 -8.50 4.26
CA SER A 54 -19.35 -9.90 4.41
C SER A 54 -19.72 -10.25 5.85
N THR A 55 -20.44 -11.35 5.99
CA THR A 55 -20.90 -11.88 7.28
C THR A 55 -20.39 -13.29 7.53
N VAL A 56 -20.35 -13.67 8.80
CA VAL A 56 -20.10 -15.05 9.25
C VAL A 56 -21.30 -15.55 10.05
N ARG A 57 -21.64 -16.82 9.90
CA ARG A 57 -22.71 -17.46 10.67
C ARG A 57 -22.23 -17.67 12.11
N LEU A 58 -22.86 -16.99 13.05
CA LEU A 58 -22.57 -17.13 14.48
C LEU A 58 -23.29 -18.32 15.11
N GLY A 59 -24.47 -18.65 14.59
CA GLY A 59 -25.27 -19.74 15.13
C GLY A 59 -26.72 -19.72 14.63
N ARG A 60 -27.65 -20.18 15.47
CA ARG A 60 -29.08 -20.28 15.17
C ARG A 60 -29.90 -19.70 16.32
N LYS A 61 -31.01 -19.03 16.02
CA LYS A 61 -31.96 -18.53 17.03
C LYS A 61 -32.76 -19.69 17.64
N SER A 62 -33.22 -19.52 18.88
CA SER A 62 -34.05 -20.51 19.59
C SER A 62 -35.38 -20.82 18.88
N LYS A 63 -35.97 -19.84 18.19
CA LYS A 63 -37.20 -20.00 17.38
C LYS A 63 -36.94 -20.42 15.92
N GLY A 64 -35.70 -20.83 15.58
CA GLY A 64 -35.28 -21.14 14.21
C GLY A 64 -34.71 -19.95 13.45
N GLY A 65 -34.03 -20.22 12.34
CA GLY A 65 -33.29 -19.23 11.54
C GLY A 65 -31.86 -18.98 12.01
N ASP A 66 -30.97 -18.75 11.05
CA ASP A 66 -29.55 -18.52 11.30
C ASP A 66 -29.27 -17.08 11.74
N ILE A 67 -28.21 -16.90 12.52
CA ILE A 67 -27.68 -15.61 12.96
C ILE A 67 -26.37 -15.38 12.23
N TYR A 68 -26.30 -14.28 11.50
CA TYR A 68 -25.10 -13.81 10.83
C TYR A 68 -24.67 -12.49 11.46
N VAL A 69 -23.37 -12.32 11.63
CA VAL A 69 -22.76 -11.07 12.09
C VAL A 69 -21.72 -10.60 11.09
N PRO A 70 -21.48 -9.27 10.94
CA PRO A 70 -20.38 -8.77 10.13
C PRO A 70 -19.05 -9.37 10.57
N ILE A 71 -18.18 -9.74 9.62
CA ILE A 71 -16.86 -10.30 9.95
C ILE A 71 -16.06 -9.34 10.83
N SER A 72 -16.10 -8.04 10.54
CA SER A 72 -15.47 -6.98 11.33
C SER A 72 -16.00 -6.83 12.77
N SER A 73 -17.13 -7.44 13.11
CA SER A 73 -17.70 -7.39 14.47
C SER A 73 -17.32 -8.59 15.36
N MET A 74 -16.63 -9.60 14.80
CA MET A 74 -16.25 -10.82 15.54
C MET A 74 -15.18 -10.54 16.61
N LEU A 75 -14.21 -9.70 16.29
CA LEU A 75 -13.14 -9.24 17.17
C LEU A 75 -12.78 -7.79 16.79
N PRO A 76 -12.17 -7.00 17.71
CA PRO A 76 -11.71 -5.66 17.39
C PRO A 76 -10.76 -5.66 16.18
N MET A 77 -11.13 -4.93 15.13
CA MET A 77 -10.34 -4.75 13.90
C MET A 77 -10.12 -3.25 13.66
N VAL A 78 -9.07 -2.93 12.90
CA VAL A 78 -8.85 -1.57 12.41
C VAL A 78 -10.02 -1.15 11.53
N ASN A 79 -10.60 0.02 11.81
CA ASN A 79 -11.54 0.66 10.90
C ASN A 79 -10.74 1.25 9.72
N PRO A 80 -11.07 0.95 8.46
CA PRO A 80 -10.41 1.54 7.30
C PRO A 80 -10.31 3.07 7.35
N ASP A 81 -11.30 3.76 7.90
CA ASP A 81 -11.31 5.23 8.00
C ASP A 81 -10.18 5.81 8.87
N ASP A 82 -9.58 4.97 9.73
CA ASP A 82 -8.49 5.30 10.64
C ASP A 82 -7.09 4.97 10.08
N ILE A 83 -7.01 4.41 8.86
CA ILE A 83 -5.73 4.10 8.21
C ILE A 83 -5.09 5.38 7.69
N GLU A 84 -3.87 5.67 8.17
CA GLU A 84 -2.99 6.66 7.54
C GLU A 84 -2.27 6.02 6.37
N ILE A 85 -2.18 6.71 5.22
CA ILE A 85 -1.58 6.18 3.99
C ILE A 85 -0.43 7.06 3.49
N ASP A 86 0.64 6.42 3.06
CA ASP A 86 1.81 7.01 2.39
C ASP A 86 2.38 5.94 1.42
N GLY A 87 3.48 6.21 0.74
CA GLY A 87 4.12 5.21 -0.09
C GLY A 87 5.11 5.77 -1.09
N TRP A 88 5.59 4.87 -1.94
CA TRP A 88 6.61 5.13 -2.95
C TRP A 88 6.09 4.84 -4.34
N ASP A 89 6.56 5.58 -5.33
CA ASP A 89 6.36 5.25 -6.75
C ASP A 89 7.58 5.75 -7.55
N ILE A 90 7.93 5.02 -8.60
CA ILE A 90 8.99 5.44 -9.53
C ILE A 90 8.57 6.68 -10.35
N SER A 91 7.28 7.03 -10.35
CA SER A 91 6.73 8.26 -10.91
C SER A 91 6.44 9.29 -9.81
N ASP A 92 6.74 10.56 -10.06
CA ASP A 92 6.47 11.68 -9.14
C ASP A 92 5.04 12.24 -9.24
N VAL A 93 4.20 11.65 -10.08
CA VAL A 93 2.82 12.12 -10.31
C VAL A 93 2.02 12.03 -9.02
N ASN A 94 1.40 13.14 -8.61
CA ASN A 94 0.54 13.20 -7.41
C ASN A 94 -0.69 12.29 -7.55
N LEU A 95 -1.34 11.98 -6.43
CA LEU A 95 -2.41 10.99 -6.42
C LEU A 95 -3.69 11.43 -7.16
N ALA A 96 -3.97 12.73 -7.30
CA ALA A 96 -5.11 13.20 -8.10
C ALA A 96 -4.88 12.97 -9.61
N ASP A 97 -3.69 13.26 -10.10
CA ASP A 97 -3.30 13.00 -11.48
C ASP A 97 -3.15 11.48 -11.73
N ALA A 98 -2.66 10.73 -10.74
CA ALA A 98 -2.60 9.27 -10.80
C ALA A 98 -3.99 8.63 -10.87
N MET A 99 -4.96 9.15 -10.11
CA MET A 99 -6.38 8.75 -10.17
C MET A 99 -6.96 9.01 -11.56
N THR A 100 -6.71 10.20 -12.11
CA THR A 100 -7.13 10.58 -13.48
C THR A 100 -6.52 9.65 -14.54
N ARG A 101 -5.22 9.37 -14.44
CA ARG A 101 -4.50 8.44 -15.32
C ARG A 101 -5.06 7.02 -15.24
N ALA A 102 -5.44 6.57 -14.05
CA ALA A 102 -5.92 5.21 -13.79
C ALA A 102 -7.29 4.94 -14.44
N LYS A 103 -8.14 5.97 -14.60
CA LYS A 103 -9.47 5.86 -15.21
C LYS A 103 -10.36 4.79 -14.59
N VAL A 104 -10.24 4.60 -13.27
CA VAL A 104 -11.01 3.61 -12.51
C VAL A 104 -12.30 4.22 -11.95
N LEU A 105 -12.20 5.40 -11.34
CA LEU A 105 -13.31 6.02 -10.62
C LEU A 105 -14.18 6.89 -11.53
N ASP A 106 -15.44 7.07 -11.14
CA ASP A 106 -16.35 7.99 -11.83
C ASP A 106 -15.82 9.44 -11.78
N VAL A 107 -15.98 10.20 -12.85
CA VAL A 107 -15.44 11.56 -12.99
C VAL A 107 -15.97 12.50 -11.92
N ASN A 108 -17.24 12.38 -11.53
CA ASN A 108 -17.82 13.25 -10.50
C ASN A 108 -17.18 12.98 -9.13
N LEU A 109 -16.85 11.71 -8.83
CA LEU A 109 -16.08 11.37 -7.64
C LEU A 109 -14.64 11.89 -7.73
N GLN A 110 -13.99 11.77 -8.90
CA GLN A 110 -12.63 12.28 -9.10
C GLN A 110 -12.54 13.79 -8.83
N ILE A 111 -13.50 14.59 -9.31
CA ILE A 111 -13.56 16.03 -9.07
C ILE A 111 -13.64 16.34 -7.56
N GLN A 112 -14.48 15.64 -6.83
CA GLN A 112 -14.63 15.83 -5.39
C GLN A 112 -13.36 15.45 -4.60
N LEU A 113 -12.63 14.43 -5.08
CA LEU A 113 -11.42 13.93 -4.42
C LEU A 113 -10.15 14.72 -4.76
N GLN A 114 -10.14 15.45 -5.88
CA GLN A 114 -8.99 16.24 -6.33
C GLN A 114 -8.34 17.12 -5.24
N PRO A 115 -9.07 17.97 -4.48
CA PRO A 115 -8.45 18.83 -3.47
C PRO A 115 -7.76 18.07 -2.34
N TYR A 116 -8.17 16.82 -2.07
CA TYR A 116 -7.56 15.98 -1.04
C TYR A 116 -6.31 15.23 -1.55
N MET A 117 -6.33 14.83 -2.82
CA MET A 117 -5.30 13.94 -3.40
C MET A 117 -4.19 14.69 -4.15
N MET A 118 -4.40 15.94 -4.55
CA MET A 118 -3.42 16.71 -5.34
C MET A 118 -2.13 17.03 -4.57
N HIS A 119 -2.19 17.05 -3.23
CA HIS A 119 -1.04 17.29 -2.36
C HIS A 119 -0.36 16.00 -1.87
N MET A 120 -0.89 14.85 -2.24
CA MET A 120 -0.31 13.56 -1.89
C MET A 120 0.64 13.17 -3.02
N GLN A 121 1.94 13.22 -2.75
CA GLN A 121 2.98 12.89 -3.72
C GLN A 121 3.75 11.64 -3.26
N PRO A 122 3.96 10.64 -4.13
CA PRO A 122 4.75 9.48 -3.77
C PRO A 122 6.20 9.83 -3.42
N ARG A 123 6.74 9.18 -2.40
CA ARG A 123 8.17 9.19 -2.10
C ARG A 123 8.95 8.55 -3.26
N LYS A 124 10.23 8.92 -3.39
CA LYS A 124 11.16 8.32 -4.38
C LYS A 124 11.28 6.82 -4.15
N SER A 125 11.15 6.01 -5.20
CA SER A 125 11.24 4.55 -5.11
C SER A 125 12.57 4.01 -5.62
N ILE A 126 12.82 2.72 -5.38
CA ILE A 126 13.89 1.96 -6.03
C ILE A 126 13.44 1.56 -7.45
N TYR A 127 14.35 1.65 -8.42
CA TYR A 127 14.12 1.24 -9.81
C TYR A 127 15.34 0.52 -10.37
N TYR A 128 15.20 -0.79 -10.61
CA TYR A 128 16.18 -1.60 -11.35
C TYR A 128 15.52 -2.05 -12.65
N SER A 129 16.02 -1.55 -13.78
CA SER A 129 15.33 -1.69 -15.08
C SER A 129 15.29 -3.13 -15.61
N ASP A 130 16.17 -3.99 -15.13
CA ASP A 130 16.25 -5.41 -15.48
C ASP A 130 15.19 -6.26 -14.76
N PHE A 131 14.53 -5.73 -13.72
CA PHE A 131 13.49 -6.44 -12.98
C PHE A 131 12.08 -6.24 -13.54
N ILE A 132 11.85 -5.19 -14.33
CA ILE A 132 10.52 -4.87 -14.87
C ILE A 132 10.58 -4.60 -16.38
N ALA A 133 9.41 -4.53 -17.02
CA ALA A 133 9.34 -4.31 -18.46
C ALA A 133 10.04 -3.00 -18.89
N SER A 134 10.82 -3.05 -19.97
CA SER A 134 11.63 -1.93 -20.48
C SER A 134 10.80 -0.68 -20.84
N ASN A 135 9.50 -0.86 -21.12
CA ASN A 135 8.58 0.24 -21.41
C ASN A 135 8.29 1.15 -20.20
N GLN A 136 8.69 0.75 -18.99
CA GLN A 136 8.52 1.57 -17.78
C GLN A 136 9.59 2.66 -17.62
N GLY A 137 10.68 2.64 -18.41
CA GLY A 137 11.78 3.60 -18.26
C GLY A 137 11.35 5.07 -18.36
N LYS A 138 10.38 5.40 -19.21
CA LYS A 138 9.86 6.78 -19.35
C LYS A 138 9.05 7.25 -18.13
N ARG A 139 8.55 6.32 -17.31
CA ARG A 139 7.77 6.60 -16.10
C ARG A 139 8.68 6.84 -14.88
N ALA A 140 9.90 6.33 -14.90
CA ALA A 140 10.84 6.36 -13.79
C ALA A 140 11.55 7.72 -13.67
N ASN A 141 10.89 8.72 -13.09
CA ASN A 141 11.46 10.06 -12.81
C ASN A 141 11.62 10.36 -11.30
N ASN A 142 11.19 9.44 -10.42
CA ASN A 142 11.18 9.61 -8.96
C ASN A 142 11.95 8.46 -8.28
N VAL A 143 13.26 8.42 -8.50
CA VAL A 143 14.12 7.28 -8.13
C VAL A 143 15.12 7.65 -7.04
N ILE A 144 15.34 6.73 -6.09
CA ILE A 144 16.44 6.79 -5.12
C ILE A 144 17.73 6.33 -5.82
N MET A 145 18.75 7.19 -5.80
CA MET A 145 20.07 6.91 -6.37
C MET A 145 21.02 6.34 -5.31
N GLY A 146 22.15 5.78 -5.75
CA GLY A 146 23.19 5.22 -4.88
C GLY A 146 23.23 3.69 -4.91
N THR A 147 24.07 3.12 -4.06
CA THR A 147 24.20 1.67 -3.83
C THR A 147 22.90 1.09 -3.24
N LYS A 148 22.71 -0.23 -3.35
CA LYS A 148 21.59 -0.94 -2.73
C LYS A 148 21.60 -0.73 -1.22
N ALA A 149 22.77 -0.72 -0.57
CA ALA A 149 22.87 -0.42 0.86
C ALA A 149 22.32 0.98 1.23
N GLU A 150 22.68 2.02 0.45
CA GLU A 150 22.15 3.38 0.65
C GLU A 150 20.64 3.45 0.41
N GLN A 151 20.17 2.79 -0.66
CA GLN A 151 18.75 2.71 -0.98
C GLN A 151 17.96 1.99 0.12
N LEU A 152 18.46 0.87 0.65
CA LEU A 152 17.86 0.15 1.77
C LEU A 152 17.69 1.07 2.98
N ASN A 153 18.77 1.76 3.35
CA ASN A 153 18.76 2.69 4.49
C ASN A 153 17.76 3.84 4.27
N LYS A 154 17.61 4.33 3.03
CA LYS A 154 16.60 5.34 2.71
C LYS A 154 15.17 4.81 2.93
N ILE A 155 14.84 3.61 2.47
CA ILE A 155 13.51 3.01 2.67
C ILE A 155 13.23 2.79 4.17
N ARG A 156 14.22 2.31 4.92
CA ARG A 156 14.11 2.16 6.39
C ARG A 156 13.80 3.49 7.07
N ASN A 157 14.54 4.54 6.71
CA ASN A 157 14.30 5.89 7.23
C ASN A 157 12.92 6.43 6.86
N ASP A 158 12.43 6.19 5.63
CA ASP A 158 11.08 6.59 5.22
C ASP A 158 9.99 5.92 6.08
N ILE A 159 10.15 4.63 6.42
CA ILE A 159 9.23 3.90 7.31
C ILE A 159 9.23 4.51 8.71
N VAL A 160 10.41 4.79 9.27
CA VAL A 160 10.55 5.41 10.60
C VAL A 160 9.97 6.82 10.62
N GLU A 161 10.27 7.63 9.60
CA GLU A 161 9.77 9.00 9.45
C GLU A 161 8.24 9.01 9.38
N PHE A 162 7.64 8.14 8.57
CA PHE A 162 6.18 8.03 8.48
C PHE A 162 5.56 7.60 9.81
N LYS A 163 6.12 6.56 10.45
CA LYS A 163 5.65 6.06 11.75
C LYS A 163 5.68 7.15 12.82
N THR A 164 6.79 7.87 12.94
CA THR A 164 7.01 8.89 13.97
C THR A 164 6.18 10.13 13.72
N THR A 165 6.20 10.68 12.50
CA THR A 165 5.48 11.91 12.13
C THR A 165 3.97 11.76 12.30
N LYS A 166 3.43 10.56 12.03
CA LYS A 166 1.99 10.27 12.18
C LYS A 166 1.63 9.70 13.55
N GLY A 167 2.59 9.47 14.44
CA GLY A 167 2.37 8.88 15.76
C GLY A 167 1.71 7.50 15.70
N LEU A 168 2.19 6.65 14.79
CA LEU A 168 1.59 5.34 14.50
C LEU A 168 2.13 4.25 15.45
N ASP A 169 1.24 3.37 15.90
CA ASP A 169 1.63 2.19 16.68
C ASP A 169 2.26 1.13 15.74
N GLN A 170 1.68 0.96 14.54
CA GLN A 170 2.06 -0.06 13.58
C GLN A 170 2.09 0.48 12.15
N VAL A 171 3.06 0.02 11.36
CA VAL A 171 3.13 0.24 9.92
C VAL A 171 3.08 -1.10 9.19
N ILE A 172 2.29 -1.17 8.12
CA ILE A 172 2.29 -2.27 7.16
C ILE A 172 2.82 -1.74 5.84
N VAL A 173 3.82 -2.41 5.27
CA VAL A 173 4.30 -2.16 3.91
C VAL A 173 3.66 -3.19 2.99
N LEU A 174 3.06 -2.73 1.88
CA LEU A 174 2.41 -3.60 0.90
C LEU A 174 2.89 -3.28 -0.51
N TRP A 175 3.33 -4.31 -1.24
CA TRP A 175 3.72 -4.18 -2.63
C TRP A 175 2.50 -4.23 -3.55
N THR A 176 2.26 -3.15 -4.29
CA THR A 176 1.26 -3.08 -5.37
C THR A 176 1.84 -2.45 -6.65
N ALA A 177 3.16 -2.46 -6.79
CA ALA A 177 3.86 -1.98 -7.97
C ALA A 177 3.86 -3.03 -9.08
N ASN A 178 4.54 -2.72 -10.18
CA ASN A 178 4.68 -3.61 -11.32
C ASN A 178 5.20 -5.01 -10.91
N THR A 179 4.71 -6.04 -11.59
CA THR A 179 5.24 -7.40 -11.47
C THR A 179 6.70 -7.43 -11.92
N GLU A 180 7.55 -7.95 -11.05
CA GLU A 180 8.96 -8.18 -11.35
C GLU A 180 9.17 -9.56 -11.99
N ARG A 181 10.26 -9.74 -12.74
CA ARG A 181 10.76 -11.09 -13.04
C ARG A 181 11.16 -11.80 -11.75
N PHE A 182 11.26 -13.11 -11.79
CA PHE A 182 11.86 -13.85 -10.68
C PHE A 182 13.35 -13.52 -10.53
N SER A 183 13.79 -13.39 -9.28
CA SER A 183 15.20 -13.51 -8.91
C SER A 183 15.60 -14.99 -8.89
N GLU A 184 16.82 -15.30 -9.32
CA GLU A 184 17.40 -16.63 -9.12
C GLU A 184 17.73 -16.85 -7.64
N ILE A 185 17.50 -18.08 -7.15
CA ILE A 185 17.91 -18.48 -5.80
C ILE A 185 19.29 -19.13 -5.88
N ILE A 186 20.28 -18.47 -5.29
CA ILE A 186 21.71 -18.81 -5.43
C ILE A 186 22.29 -19.04 -4.03
N THR A 187 22.87 -20.22 -3.83
CA THR A 187 23.59 -20.58 -2.60
C THR A 187 24.73 -19.60 -2.34
N GLY A 188 24.81 -19.06 -1.11
CA GLY A 188 25.79 -18.05 -0.74
C GLY A 188 25.41 -16.61 -1.10
N VAL A 189 24.25 -16.37 -1.73
CA VAL A 189 23.78 -15.03 -2.11
C VAL A 189 22.47 -14.67 -1.44
N ASN A 190 21.39 -15.43 -1.63
CA ASN A 190 20.06 -15.11 -1.12
C ASN A 190 19.35 -16.33 -0.51
N ASP A 191 20.12 -17.33 -0.11
CA ASP A 191 19.69 -18.57 0.54
C ASP A 191 19.59 -18.47 2.07
N THR A 192 20.24 -17.48 2.68
CA THR A 192 20.18 -17.20 4.12
C THR A 192 20.03 -15.70 4.39
N ALA A 193 19.60 -15.33 5.60
CA ALA A 193 19.47 -13.92 5.99
C ALA A 193 20.82 -13.18 5.94
N ASP A 194 21.89 -13.80 6.43
CA ASP A 194 23.24 -13.18 6.43
C ASP A 194 23.77 -13.01 5.01
N ASN A 195 23.61 -14.03 4.16
CA ASN A 195 24.02 -13.95 2.75
C ASN A 195 23.22 -12.87 2.02
N LEU A 196 21.91 -12.78 2.27
CA LEU A 196 21.05 -11.77 1.65
C LEU A 196 21.49 -10.34 2.01
N LEU A 197 21.78 -10.08 3.29
CA LEU A 197 22.28 -8.78 3.74
C LEU A 197 23.67 -8.48 3.16
N LYS A 198 24.54 -9.48 3.06
CA LYS A 198 25.84 -9.34 2.39
C LYS A 198 25.67 -9.01 0.90
N ALA A 199 24.80 -9.72 0.19
CA ALA A 199 24.52 -9.51 -1.23
C ALA A 199 23.95 -8.11 -1.52
N ILE A 200 23.17 -7.54 -0.61
CA ILE A 200 22.73 -6.14 -0.68
C ILE A 200 23.93 -5.19 -0.58
N ASN A 201 24.85 -5.42 0.37
CA ASN A 201 26.04 -4.57 0.54
C ASN A 201 27.02 -4.68 -0.64
N GLU A 202 27.00 -5.80 -1.36
CA GLU A 202 27.82 -6.06 -2.54
C GLU A 202 27.12 -5.70 -3.87
N ASP A 203 25.96 -5.03 -3.81
CA ASP A 203 25.18 -4.61 -4.98
C ASP A 203 24.78 -5.76 -5.94
N HIS A 204 24.63 -6.98 -5.42
CA HIS A 204 24.43 -8.18 -6.24
C HIS A 204 23.20 -8.07 -7.16
N SER A 205 23.35 -8.42 -8.45
CA SER A 205 22.34 -8.19 -9.49
C SER A 205 20.99 -8.86 -9.20
N GLU A 206 21.00 -10.06 -8.62
CA GLU A 206 19.76 -10.81 -8.30
C GLU A 206 18.96 -10.29 -7.10
N ILE A 207 19.38 -9.19 -6.47
CA ILE A 207 18.59 -8.52 -5.44
C ILE A 207 17.59 -7.55 -6.10
N SER A 208 16.31 -7.92 -6.10
CA SER A 208 15.23 -7.12 -6.70
C SER A 208 14.83 -5.92 -5.83
N PRO A 209 14.16 -4.90 -6.40
CA PRO A 209 13.54 -3.85 -5.61
C PRO A 209 12.55 -4.39 -4.55
N SER A 210 11.69 -5.35 -4.90
CA SER A 210 10.79 -5.97 -3.91
C SER A 210 11.52 -6.64 -2.74
N THR A 211 12.68 -7.24 -2.99
CA THR A 211 13.56 -7.80 -1.95
C THR A 211 14.05 -6.69 -1.01
N MET A 212 14.45 -5.54 -1.55
CA MET A 212 14.89 -4.38 -0.76
C MET A 212 13.80 -3.88 0.18
N PHE A 213 12.56 -3.74 -0.32
CA PHE A 213 11.42 -3.32 0.50
C PHE A 213 11.04 -4.35 1.57
N ALA A 214 11.11 -5.65 1.24
CA ALA A 214 10.84 -6.72 2.19
C ALA A 214 11.87 -6.73 3.34
N VAL A 215 13.15 -6.60 3.01
CA VAL A 215 14.25 -6.52 4.00
C VAL A 215 14.10 -5.26 4.86
N ALA A 216 13.80 -4.10 4.26
CA ALA A 216 13.57 -2.86 5.00
C ALA A 216 12.42 -3.01 6.03
N ALA A 217 11.28 -3.54 5.58
CA ALA A 217 10.12 -3.75 6.44
C ALA A 217 10.41 -4.77 7.56
N ALA A 218 11.16 -5.83 7.28
CA ALA A 218 11.56 -6.80 8.29
C ALA A 218 12.49 -6.19 9.35
N LEU A 219 13.51 -5.43 8.93
CA LEU A 219 14.45 -4.78 9.84
C LEU A 219 13.76 -3.73 10.74
N GLU A 220 12.84 -2.93 10.20
CA GLU A 220 12.07 -1.97 11.02
C GLU A 220 10.96 -2.62 11.85
N GLY A 221 10.54 -3.84 11.48
CA GLY A 221 9.58 -4.64 12.22
C GLY A 221 10.15 -5.31 13.49
N GLN A 222 11.48 -5.46 13.57
CA GLN A 222 12.16 -6.07 14.73
C GLN A 222 12.29 -5.13 15.93
N ASN A 223 12.15 -3.81 15.72
CA ASN A 223 12.23 -2.79 16.78
C ASN A 223 10.91 -2.65 17.58
N ARG A 224 10.20 -3.76 17.81
CA ARG A 224 8.92 -3.80 18.56
C ARG A 224 9.12 -3.92 20.06
#